data_AF-A0A8K0NRV8-F1
#
_entry.id   AF-A0A8K0NRV8-F1
#
_cell.length_a   1.000
_cell.length_b   1.000
_cell.length_c   1.000
_cell.angle_alpha   90.00
_cell.angle_beta   90.00
_cell.angle_gamma   90.00
#
_symmetry.space_group_name_H-M   'P 1'
#
loop_
_entity.id
_entity.type
_entity.pdbx_description
1 polymer ?
#
loop_
_entity_poly.entity_id
_entity_poly.type
_entity_poly.pdbx_seq_one_letter_code
_entity_poly.pdbx_strand_id
1 'polypeptide(L)'
;MFSRTLSLLLLACATIAAPLESRENSLIKRACPSTAGDAPYSFDCGAYTSTVTCPTGITGRDIVFLVHGTTSTGEETWQTGPYVQLLPSYGDGYDVCYVTIPGRSLDDAQVNAEYVAYNIQDLAGKSANGKVYVIGHSQGNLNIQWALAFWPSLRPLVSGFGSIAGDFFGTAEGPLVCLPQMLLQGGCGPSVIQQTIGSNYLAAHNRRGGSALVPTLSVYTITDDVIQPEIINPTSALPGATVASAQELCSLLRIEDHFTLTVSPVAFHFIADTIQHGGVPDRSRFESRWCSYLTDGIENPDLFKQTAGLQRQIFKDTITLLSNVPRTNSEPVIKPYAA
;
A
#
# COMPACT_ATOMS: atom_id res chain seq x y z
N MET A 1 -2.97 47.78 -81.76
CA MET A 1 -2.23 46.54 -82.04
C MET A 1 -2.39 45.61 -80.85
N PHE A 2 -2.93 44.40 -81.10
CA PHE A 2 -2.94 43.17 -80.29
C PHE A 2 -3.46 43.27 -78.83
N SER A 3 -4.67 42.77 -78.55
CA SER A 3 -5.03 41.35 -78.31
C SER A 3 -4.91 40.98 -76.83
N ARG A 4 -6.05 40.64 -76.19
CA ARG A 4 -6.34 39.31 -75.64
C ARG A 4 -7.67 39.32 -74.87
N THR A 5 -8.58 38.49 -75.35
CA THR A 5 -9.80 38.03 -74.68
C THR A 5 -9.43 37.20 -73.44
N LEU A 6 -10.11 37.43 -72.32
CA LEU A 6 -10.09 36.54 -71.16
C LEU A 6 -11.53 36.23 -70.74
N SER A 7 -11.96 35.01 -71.05
CA SER A 7 -13.25 34.43 -70.67
C SER A 7 -13.29 34.16 -69.16
N LEU A 8 -14.29 34.69 -68.44
CA LEU A 8 -14.59 34.25 -67.08
C LEU A 8 -15.46 32.99 -67.14
N LEU A 9 -14.90 31.84 -66.74
CA LEU A 9 -15.68 30.67 -66.33
C LEU A 9 -16.13 30.87 -64.86
N LEU A 10 -17.44 30.89 -64.62
CA LEU A 10 -18.00 30.68 -63.27
C LEU A 10 -17.92 29.19 -62.94
N LEU A 11 -17.08 28.82 -61.97
CA LEU A 11 -17.14 27.51 -61.33
C LEU A 11 -18.17 27.57 -60.19
N ALA A 12 -19.29 26.85 -60.35
CA ALA A 12 -20.21 26.57 -59.25
C ALA A 12 -19.60 25.48 -58.36
N CYS A 13 -19.24 25.83 -57.12
CA CYS A 13 -18.74 24.88 -56.13
C CYS A 13 -19.95 24.23 -55.43
N ALA A 14 -20.34 23.03 -55.85
CA ALA A 14 -21.32 22.22 -55.14
C ALA A 14 -20.65 21.58 -53.92
N THR A 15 -20.94 22.06 -52.72
CA THR A 15 -20.51 21.44 -51.46
C THR A 15 -21.29 20.15 -51.25
N ILE A 16 -20.63 19.00 -51.44
CA ILE A 16 -21.12 17.70 -50.99
C ILE A 16 -20.98 17.69 -49.46
N ALA A 17 -22.09 17.79 -48.74
CA ALA A 17 -22.10 17.57 -47.31
C ALA A 17 -21.82 16.08 -47.06
N ALA A 18 -20.64 15.78 -46.52
CA ALA A 18 -20.35 14.45 -45.98
C ALA A 18 -21.32 14.16 -44.83
N PRO A 19 -21.81 12.92 -44.65
CA PRO A 19 -22.62 12.57 -43.50
C PRO A 19 -21.82 12.85 -42.24
N LEU A 20 -22.43 13.55 -41.28
CA LEU A 20 -21.91 13.62 -39.91
C LEU A 20 -21.83 12.19 -39.38
N GLU A 21 -20.63 11.60 -39.41
CA GLU A 21 -20.32 10.43 -38.61
C GLU A 21 -20.70 10.76 -37.16
N SER A 22 -21.65 9.99 -36.64
CA SER A 22 -22.03 10.04 -35.24
C SER A 22 -20.75 9.91 -34.41
N ARG A 23 -20.39 10.97 -33.69
CA ARG A 23 -19.42 10.87 -32.60
C ARG A 23 -19.92 9.78 -31.67
N GLU A 24 -19.25 8.63 -31.71
CA GLU A 24 -19.39 7.64 -30.66
C GLU A 24 -19.15 8.35 -29.32
N ASN A 25 -20.12 8.24 -28.43
CA ASN A 25 -19.99 8.64 -27.04
C ASN A 25 -18.74 7.96 -26.47
N SER A 26 -17.64 8.71 -26.38
CA SER A 26 -16.60 8.41 -25.41
C SER A 26 -17.29 8.36 -24.05
N LEU A 27 -17.49 7.15 -23.54
CA LEU A 27 -17.99 6.90 -22.19
C LEU A 27 -16.99 7.58 -21.24
N ILE A 28 -17.33 8.79 -20.76
CA ILE A 28 -16.61 9.40 -19.65
C ILE A 28 -16.72 8.43 -18.49
N LYS A 29 -15.64 7.67 -18.23
CA LYS A 29 -15.56 6.77 -17.10
C LYS A 29 -15.75 7.61 -15.83
N ARG A 30 -16.92 7.48 -15.21
CA ARG A 30 -17.27 8.21 -14.00
C ARG A 30 -16.39 7.69 -12.87
N ALA A 31 -15.75 8.59 -12.14
CA ALA A 31 -15.04 8.25 -10.92
C ALA A 31 -15.96 7.51 -9.95
N CYS A 32 -15.38 6.61 -9.17
CA CYS A 32 -16.12 5.80 -8.23
C CYS A 32 -16.81 6.70 -7.18
N PRO A 33 -18.07 6.44 -6.82
CA PRO A 33 -18.74 7.20 -5.77
C PRO A 33 -18.00 7.10 -4.44
N SER A 34 -17.99 8.19 -3.68
CA SER A 34 -17.45 8.24 -2.32
C SER A 34 -18.54 8.65 -1.34
N THR A 35 -18.48 8.14 -0.11
CA THR A 35 -19.42 8.48 0.96
C THR A 35 -19.29 9.96 1.32
N ALA A 36 -20.39 10.61 1.71
CA ALA A 36 -20.34 12.00 2.15
C ALA A 36 -19.39 12.14 3.37
N GLY A 37 -18.42 13.06 3.26
CA GLY A 37 -17.37 13.27 4.27
C GLY A 37 -16.05 12.54 4.00
N ASP A 38 -16.04 11.59 3.07
CA ASP A 38 -14.82 10.95 2.59
C ASP A 38 -14.20 11.72 1.41
N ALA A 39 -12.90 11.51 1.19
CA ALA A 39 -12.19 12.00 0.02
C ALA A 39 -12.75 11.38 -1.28
N PRO A 40 -12.67 12.09 -2.42
CA PRO A 40 -13.10 11.56 -3.70
C PRO A 40 -12.11 10.52 -4.25
N TYR A 41 -12.63 9.55 -5.00
CA TYR A 41 -11.82 8.64 -5.81
C TYR A 41 -11.47 9.25 -7.16
N SER A 42 -10.28 8.93 -7.67
CA SER A 42 -9.77 9.44 -8.96
C SER A 42 -10.19 8.58 -10.15
N PHE A 43 -10.46 7.29 -9.95
CA PHE A 43 -10.71 6.32 -11.02
C PHE A 43 -12.10 5.68 -10.95
N ASP A 44 -12.49 4.96 -12.00
CA ASP A 44 -13.69 4.12 -11.98
C ASP A 44 -13.54 2.95 -11.00
N CYS A 45 -14.64 2.46 -10.43
CA CYS A 45 -14.59 1.42 -9.40
C CYS A 45 -13.91 0.13 -9.88
N GLY A 46 -13.98 -0.16 -11.18
CA GLY A 46 -13.36 -1.33 -11.79
C GLY A 46 -11.84 -1.35 -11.61
N ALA A 47 -11.20 -0.18 -11.72
CA ALA A 47 -9.75 -0.03 -11.55
C ALA A 47 -9.28 -0.46 -10.15
N TYR A 48 -10.06 -0.22 -9.11
CA TYR A 48 -9.73 -0.62 -7.74
C TYR A 48 -10.06 -2.09 -7.47
N THR A 49 -11.19 -2.61 -7.97
CA THR A 49 -11.55 -4.02 -7.76
C THR A 49 -10.59 -5.00 -8.43
N SER A 50 -10.01 -4.64 -9.58
CA SER A 50 -9.14 -5.54 -10.35
C SER A 50 -7.76 -5.75 -9.72
N THR A 51 -7.43 -5.05 -8.64
CA THR A 51 -6.12 -5.13 -7.98
C THR A 51 -6.07 -6.11 -6.81
N VAL A 52 -7.20 -6.70 -6.40
CA VAL A 52 -7.25 -7.61 -5.25
C VAL A 52 -7.21 -9.06 -5.69
N THR A 53 -6.33 -9.83 -5.05
CA THR A 53 -6.25 -11.28 -5.19
C THR A 53 -6.50 -11.93 -3.84
N CYS A 54 -7.40 -12.89 -3.80
CA CYS A 54 -7.64 -13.76 -2.64
C CYS A 54 -7.25 -15.19 -3.04
N PRO A 55 -6.05 -15.70 -2.68
CA PRO A 55 -5.50 -16.94 -3.24
C PRO A 55 -6.39 -18.18 -3.06
N THR A 56 -7.13 -18.25 -1.96
CA THR A 56 -8.06 -19.35 -1.63
C THR A 56 -9.52 -19.01 -1.93
N GLY A 57 -9.78 -17.84 -2.51
CA GLY A 57 -11.13 -17.27 -2.64
C GLY A 57 -11.69 -16.73 -1.32
N ILE A 58 -12.90 -16.19 -1.38
CA ILE A 58 -13.69 -15.75 -0.22
C ILE A 58 -14.74 -16.83 0.05
N THR A 59 -14.67 -17.45 1.22
CA THR A 59 -15.48 -18.61 1.63
C THR A 59 -16.53 -18.26 2.68
N GLY A 60 -16.66 -16.98 3.03
CA GLY A 60 -17.59 -16.49 4.04
C GLY A 60 -16.98 -16.50 5.45
N ARG A 61 -15.67 -16.32 5.55
CA ARG A 61 -14.94 -16.14 6.82
C ARG A 61 -14.65 -14.66 7.05
N ASP A 62 -14.10 -14.36 8.22
CA ASP A 62 -13.51 -13.05 8.47
C ASP A 62 -12.32 -12.82 7.51
N ILE A 63 -12.22 -11.60 6.96
CA ILE A 63 -11.23 -11.28 5.92
C ILE A 63 -10.04 -10.54 6.52
N VAL A 64 -8.84 -10.99 6.15
CA VAL A 64 -7.58 -10.29 6.40
C VAL A 64 -7.09 -9.69 5.10
N PHE A 65 -6.90 -8.37 5.08
CA PHE A 65 -6.51 -7.60 3.90
C PHE A 65 -5.06 -7.10 3.99
N LEU A 66 -4.19 -7.57 3.11
CA LEU A 66 -2.75 -7.31 3.12
C LEU A 66 -2.36 -6.23 2.09
N VAL A 67 -1.56 -5.25 2.52
CA VAL A 67 -1.13 -4.10 1.71
C VAL A 67 0.39 -4.07 1.61
N HIS A 68 0.92 -4.20 0.40
CA HIS A 68 2.36 -4.26 0.15
C HIS A 68 3.06 -2.89 0.20
N GLY A 69 4.39 -2.95 0.32
CA GLY A 69 5.27 -1.79 0.39
C GLY A 69 5.70 -1.21 -0.96
N THR A 70 6.56 -0.19 -0.88
CA THR A 70 7.19 0.44 -2.03
C THR A 70 7.98 -0.58 -2.85
N THR A 71 7.98 -0.44 -4.17
CA THR A 71 8.73 -1.25 -5.15
C THR A 71 8.29 -2.70 -5.33
N SER A 72 7.37 -3.23 -4.51
CA SER A 72 6.87 -4.61 -4.63
C SER A 72 5.45 -4.68 -5.22
N THR A 73 4.92 -5.89 -5.36
CA THR A 73 3.50 -6.17 -5.57
C THR A 73 2.91 -6.93 -4.39
N GLY A 74 1.58 -7.07 -4.34
CA GLY A 74 0.91 -7.90 -3.34
C GLY A 74 1.38 -9.35 -3.38
N GLU A 75 1.57 -9.89 -4.59
CA GLU A 75 2.02 -11.27 -4.79
C GLU A 75 3.44 -11.47 -4.24
N GLU A 76 4.38 -10.61 -4.63
CA GLU A 76 5.79 -10.67 -4.22
C GLU A 76 5.96 -10.49 -2.71
N THR A 77 5.11 -9.68 -2.07
CA THR A 77 5.17 -9.48 -0.62
C THR A 77 4.52 -10.63 0.15
N TRP A 78 3.35 -11.11 -0.28
CA TRP A 78 2.47 -11.89 0.59
C TRP A 78 2.23 -13.34 0.18
N GLN A 79 2.22 -13.66 -1.12
CA GLN A 79 1.67 -14.93 -1.63
C GLN A 79 2.29 -16.18 -0.98
N THR A 80 3.60 -16.16 -0.77
CA THR A 80 4.36 -17.27 -0.18
C THR A 80 4.73 -17.03 1.29
N GLY A 81 4.32 -15.90 1.88
CA GLY A 81 4.60 -15.53 3.26
C GLY A 81 3.63 -16.13 4.29
N PRO A 82 3.93 -16.01 5.59
CA PRO A 82 3.20 -16.70 6.65
C PRO A 82 1.73 -16.28 6.74
N TYR A 83 1.38 -15.04 6.41
CA TYR A 83 0.00 -14.56 6.46
C TYR A 83 -0.91 -15.31 5.48
N VAL A 84 -0.47 -15.52 4.23
CA VAL A 84 -1.25 -16.30 3.25
C VAL A 84 -1.17 -17.80 3.53
N GLN A 85 -0.02 -18.30 3.99
CA GLN A 85 0.20 -19.73 4.16
C GLN A 85 -0.43 -20.30 5.45
N LEU A 86 -0.58 -19.50 6.51
CA LEU A 86 -0.94 -19.98 7.85
C LEU A 86 -2.31 -19.47 8.31
N LEU A 87 -2.70 -18.22 8.03
CA LEU A 87 -3.99 -17.69 8.51
C LEU A 87 -5.24 -18.47 8.02
N PRO A 88 -5.29 -19.07 6.81
CA PRO A 88 -6.45 -19.86 6.40
C PRO A 88 -6.76 -21.07 7.30
N SER A 89 -5.76 -21.56 8.04
CA SER A 89 -5.87 -22.67 9.00
C SER A 89 -5.58 -22.26 10.46
N TYR A 90 -5.34 -20.97 10.72
CA TYR A 90 -5.03 -20.46 12.05
C TYR A 90 -6.32 -20.19 12.85
N GLY A 91 -6.49 -20.83 14.00
CA GLY A 91 -7.72 -20.72 14.80
C GLY A 91 -8.95 -21.12 14.00
N ASP A 92 -9.92 -20.20 13.89
CA ASP A 92 -11.15 -20.40 13.10
C ASP A 92 -10.92 -20.30 11.58
N GLY A 93 -9.74 -19.84 11.15
CA GLY A 93 -9.35 -19.65 9.77
C GLY A 93 -9.88 -18.34 9.16
N TYR A 94 -9.08 -17.73 8.30
CA TYR A 94 -9.41 -16.43 7.66
C TYR A 94 -9.35 -16.50 6.14
N ASP A 95 -10.22 -15.75 5.48
CA ASP A 95 -10.10 -15.49 4.05
C ASP A 95 -9.03 -14.40 3.86
N VAL A 96 -7.92 -14.72 3.21
CA VAL A 96 -6.79 -13.78 3.05
C VAL A 96 -6.78 -13.20 1.64
N CYS A 97 -6.77 -11.88 1.56
CA CYS A 97 -6.68 -11.15 0.31
C CYS A 97 -5.52 -10.14 0.37
N TYR A 98 -4.84 -9.91 -0.75
CA TYR A 98 -3.85 -8.86 -0.86
C TYR A 98 -4.15 -7.96 -2.06
N VAL A 99 -3.77 -6.69 -1.96
CA VAL A 99 -3.83 -5.74 -3.09
C VAL A 99 -2.50 -5.73 -3.84
N THR A 100 -2.54 -5.55 -5.15
CA THR A 100 -1.40 -5.19 -5.99
C THR A 100 -1.64 -3.79 -6.55
N ILE A 101 -1.12 -2.79 -5.84
CA ILE A 101 -1.23 -1.38 -6.23
C ILE A 101 -0.42 -1.16 -7.51
N PRO A 102 -1.00 -0.52 -8.54
CA PRO A 102 -0.30 -0.23 -9.79
C PRO A 102 1.00 0.54 -9.59
N GLY A 103 1.91 0.42 -10.56
CA GLY A 103 3.21 1.10 -10.48
C GLY A 103 4.07 0.61 -9.32
N ARG A 104 3.74 -0.53 -8.69
CA ARG A 104 4.50 -1.11 -7.56
C ARG A 104 4.57 -0.14 -6.37
N SER A 105 3.47 0.56 -6.12
CA SER A 105 3.36 1.61 -5.10
C SER A 105 4.38 2.76 -5.27
N LEU A 106 4.89 3.01 -6.49
CA LEU A 106 5.83 4.12 -6.76
C LEU A 106 5.16 5.43 -7.16
N ASP A 107 3.89 5.37 -7.60
CA ASP A 107 3.08 6.55 -7.89
C ASP A 107 2.75 7.36 -6.63
N ASP A 108 2.08 8.51 -6.79
CA ASP A 108 1.63 9.37 -5.68
C ASP A 108 0.93 8.55 -4.58
N ALA A 109 1.48 8.55 -3.37
CA ALA A 109 0.98 7.79 -2.23
C ALA A 109 -0.48 8.14 -1.87
N GLN A 110 -0.93 9.36 -2.19
CA GLN A 110 -2.33 9.76 -2.04
C GLN A 110 -3.26 8.96 -2.96
N VAL A 111 -2.78 8.62 -4.17
CA VAL A 111 -3.47 7.77 -5.14
C VAL A 111 -3.34 6.29 -4.74
N ASN A 112 -2.17 5.85 -4.27
CA ASN A 112 -1.98 4.48 -3.77
C ASN A 112 -2.96 4.16 -2.63
N ALA A 113 -3.19 5.13 -1.73
CA ALA A 113 -4.16 5.00 -0.64
C ALA A 113 -5.62 4.85 -1.11
N GLU A 114 -5.98 5.33 -2.31
CA GLU A 114 -7.33 5.14 -2.87
C GLU A 114 -7.63 3.65 -3.13
N TYR A 115 -6.64 2.89 -3.61
CA TYR A 115 -6.77 1.43 -3.80
C TYR A 115 -7.01 0.72 -2.48
N VAL A 116 -6.38 1.18 -1.40
CA VAL A 116 -6.59 0.62 -0.06
C VAL A 116 -7.97 1.01 0.47
N ALA A 117 -8.33 2.29 0.38
CA ALA A 117 -9.62 2.81 0.85
C ALA A 117 -10.80 2.08 0.22
N TYR A 118 -10.80 1.97 -1.11
CA TYR A 118 -11.88 1.29 -1.82
C TYR A 118 -11.97 -0.19 -1.45
N ASN A 119 -10.82 -0.89 -1.39
CA ASN A 119 -10.83 -2.33 -1.14
C ASN A 119 -11.10 -2.68 0.32
N ILE A 120 -10.87 -1.79 1.29
CA ILE A 120 -11.39 -1.95 2.66
C ILE A 120 -12.93 -2.05 2.62
N GLN A 121 -13.60 -1.13 1.94
CA GLN A 121 -15.06 -1.11 1.84
C GLN A 121 -15.60 -2.34 1.12
N ASP A 122 -15.02 -2.68 -0.03
CA ASP A 122 -15.44 -3.82 -0.86
C ASP A 122 -15.26 -5.16 -0.13
N LEU A 123 -14.11 -5.37 0.52
CA LEU A 123 -13.84 -6.60 1.26
C LEU A 123 -14.63 -6.68 2.57
N ALA A 124 -14.84 -5.56 3.28
CA ALA A 124 -15.70 -5.55 4.47
C ALA A 124 -17.12 -6.02 4.15
N GLY A 125 -17.68 -5.61 3.00
CA GLY A 125 -18.99 -6.07 2.53
C GLY A 125 -19.06 -7.57 2.17
N LYS A 126 -17.90 -8.23 2.00
CA LYS A 126 -17.78 -9.66 1.70
C LYS A 126 -17.37 -10.49 2.92
N SER A 127 -16.96 -9.84 4.01
CA SER A 127 -16.50 -10.51 5.21
C SER A 127 -17.66 -10.92 6.12
N ALA A 128 -17.51 -12.06 6.81
CA ALA A 128 -18.57 -12.62 7.65
C ALA A 128 -19.04 -11.65 8.76
N ASN A 129 -18.12 -10.92 9.37
CA ASN A 129 -18.42 -9.95 10.44
C ASN A 129 -18.65 -8.51 9.92
N GLY A 130 -18.65 -8.29 8.59
CA GLY A 130 -18.81 -6.97 7.98
C GLY A 130 -17.60 -6.04 8.14
N LYS A 131 -16.43 -6.57 8.54
CA LYS A 131 -15.18 -5.85 8.76
C LYS A 131 -13.98 -6.58 8.16
N VAL A 132 -12.89 -5.87 7.99
CA VAL A 132 -11.58 -6.46 7.65
C VAL A 132 -10.57 -6.17 8.74
N TYR A 133 -9.65 -7.12 8.96
CA TYR A 133 -8.39 -6.80 9.63
C TYR A 133 -7.34 -6.43 8.57
N VAL A 134 -6.75 -5.24 8.66
CA VAL A 134 -5.78 -4.78 7.64
C VAL A 134 -4.35 -4.99 8.13
N ILE A 135 -3.46 -5.43 7.24
CA ILE A 135 -2.04 -5.59 7.53
C ILE A 135 -1.23 -4.83 6.50
N GLY A 136 -0.31 -3.98 6.95
CA GLY A 136 0.56 -3.20 6.08
C GLY A 136 2.03 -3.58 6.28
N HIS A 137 2.80 -3.53 5.19
CA HIS A 137 4.27 -3.53 5.23
C HIS A 137 4.82 -2.25 4.61
N SER A 138 5.83 -1.63 5.24
CA SER A 138 6.50 -0.44 4.69
C SER A 138 5.46 0.66 4.37
N GLN A 139 5.56 1.30 3.21
CA GLN A 139 4.56 2.25 2.68
C GLN A 139 3.11 1.76 2.74
N GLY A 140 2.86 0.46 2.69
CA GLY A 140 1.51 -0.09 2.83
C GLY A 140 0.83 0.42 4.12
N ASN A 141 1.61 0.67 5.17
CA ASN A 141 1.14 1.26 6.41
C ASN A 141 0.70 2.72 6.25
N LEU A 142 1.49 3.54 5.55
CA LEU A 142 1.08 4.91 5.18
C LEU A 142 -0.17 4.92 4.32
N ASN A 143 -0.29 3.98 3.36
CA ASN A 143 -1.46 3.88 2.49
C ASN A 143 -2.73 3.53 3.28
N ILE A 144 -2.65 2.57 4.22
CA ILE A 144 -3.74 2.24 5.14
C ILE A 144 -4.09 3.45 6.02
N GLN A 145 -3.10 4.04 6.67
CA GLN A 145 -3.32 5.10 7.64
C GLN A 145 -3.85 6.38 6.97
N TRP A 146 -3.40 6.68 5.74
CA TRP A 146 -3.95 7.74 4.89
C TRP A 146 -5.41 7.44 4.51
N ALA A 147 -5.73 6.21 4.09
CA ALA A 147 -7.10 5.80 3.81
C ALA A 147 -8.01 6.02 5.03
N LEU A 148 -7.59 5.58 6.22
CA LEU A 148 -8.35 5.78 7.47
C LEU A 148 -8.49 7.26 7.87
N ALA A 149 -7.50 8.08 7.54
CA ALA A 149 -7.50 9.52 7.85
C ALA A 149 -8.47 10.31 6.96
N PHE A 150 -8.53 9.99 5.66
CA PHE A 150 -9.25 10.77 4.65
C PHE A 150 -10.54 10.13 4.12
N TRP A 151 -10.78 8.84 4.41
CA TRP A 151 -12.06 8.15 4.27
C TRP A 151 -12.55 7.67 5.65
N PRO A 152 -12.94 8.59 6.56
CA PRO A 152 -13.35 8.24 7.92
C PRO A 152 -14.51 7.24 7.98
N SER A 153 -15.34 7.12 6.93
CA SER A 153 -16.42 6.13 6.88
C SER A 153 -15.91 4.68 6.92
N LEU A 154 -14.62 4.44 6.64
CA LEU A 154 -14.00 3.12 6.66
C LEU A 154 -13.64 2.62 8.06
N ARG A 155 -13.44 3.52 9.04
CA ARG A 155 -12.97 3.13 10.38
C ARG A 155 -13.86 2.09 11.06
N PRO A 156 -15.22 2.17 10.99
CA PRO A 156 -16.09 1.13 11.53
C PRO A 156 -15.99 -0.22 10.81
N LEU A 157 -15.47 -0.25 9.58
CA LEU A 157 -15.27 -1.44 8.74
C LEU A 157 -13.91 -2.12 8.98
N VAL A 158 -13.07 -1.57 9.85
CA VAL A 158 -11.75 -2.13 10.17
C VAL A 158 -11.75 -2.62 11.61
N SER A 159 -11.59 -3.93 11.81
CA SER A 159 -11.54 -4.54 13.15
C SER A 159 -10.23 -4.23 13.86
N GLY A 160 -9.14 -4.09 13.11
CA GLY A 160 -7.84 -3.67 13.60
C GLY A 160 -6.82 -3.53 12.46
N PHE A 161 -5.65 -3.02 12.80
CA PHE A 161 -4.55 -2.74 11.88
C PHE A 161 -3.23 -3.31 12.44
N GLY A 162 -2.67 -4.32 11.76
CA GLY A 162 -1.31 -4.82 11.99
C GLY A 162 -0.29 -4.13 11.10
N SER A 163 0.56 -3.29 11.68
CA SER A 163 1.66 -2.62 10.99
C SER A 163 2.97 -3.39 11.14
N ILE A 164 3.64 -3.63 10.03
CA ILE A 164 4.95 -4.28 9.96
C ILE A 164 5.94 -3.29 9.31
N ALA A 165 6.96 -2.88 10.06
CA ALA A 165 7.95 -1.88 9.61
C ALA A 165 7.27 -0.64 9.00
N GLY A 166 6.38 -0.01 9.77
CA GLY A 166 5.59 1.13 9.31
C GLY A 166 6.39 2.42 9.31
N ASP A 167 6.28 3.20 8.25
CA ASP A 167 6.99 4.46 8.08
C ASP A 167 6.09 5.67 8.30
N PHE A 168 5.30 5.65 9.39
CA PHE A 168 4.27 6.65 9.67
C PHE A 168 4.79 8.10 9.68
N PHE A 169 6.05 8.29 10.09
CA PHE A 169 6.73 9.59 10.09
C PHE A 169 7.82 9.68 9.03
N GLY A 170 7.81 8.77 8.05
CA GLY A 170 8.75 8.68 6.94
C GLY A 170 10.06 7.98 7.29
N THR A 171 11.01 8.03 6.36
CA THR A 171 12.36 7.51 6.52
C THR A 171 13.43 8.55 6.13
N ALA A 172 14.55 8.53 6.86
CA ALA A 172 15.77 9.28 6.55
C ALA A 172 16.54 8.68 5.36
N GLU A 173 16.26 7.44 4.95
CA GLU A 173 16.93 6.76 3.84
C GLU A 173 16.39 7.19 2.46
N GLY A 174 15.22 7.86 2.42
CA GLY A 174 14.57 8.30 1.18
C GLY A 174 15.48 9.13 0.25
N PRO A 175 16.21 10.15 0.75
CA PRO A 175 17.18 10.90 -0.04
C PRO A 175 18.34 10.06 -0.57
N LEU A 176 18.79 9.04 0.18
CA LEU A 176 19.89 8.16 -0.23
C LEU A 176 19.47 7.26 -1.40
N VAL A 177 18.20 6.88 -1.46
CA VAL A 177 17.61 6.17 -2.59
C VAL A 177 17.32 7.12 -3.76
N CYS A 178 16.73 8.29 -3.49
CA CYS A 178 16.29 9.20 -4.55
C CYS A 178 17.42 9.94 -5.25
N LEU A 179 18.46 10.40 -4.54
CA LEU A 179 19.51 11.23 -5.14
C LEU A 179 20.22 10.52 -6.32
N PRO A 180 20.64 9.25 -6.22
CA PRO A 180 21.18 8.51 -7.36
C PRO A 180 20.17 8.38 -8.51
N GLN A 181 18.89 8.14 -8.24
CA GLN A 181 17.86 8.05 -9.27
C GLN A 181 17.63 9.38 -9.99
N MET A 182 17.59 10.49 -9.25
CA MET A 182 17.49 11.83 -9.82
C MET A 182 18.66 12.11 -10.78
N LEU A 183 19.88 11.74 -10.37
CA LEU A 183 21.09 11.98 -11.16
C LEU A 183 21.22 11.06 -12.37
N LEU A 184 20.86 9.78 -12.24
CA LEU A 184 21.14 8.75 -13.25
C LEU A 184 19.92 8.43 -14.12
N GLN A 185 18.71 8.71 -13.64
CA GLN A 185 17.45 8.26 -14.24
C GLN A 185 16.45 9.41 -14.46
N GLY A 186 16.81 10.65 -14.15
CA GLY A 186 16.01 11.85 -14.44
C GLY A 186 14.78 12.06 -13.55
N GLY A 187 14.72 11.35 -12.42
CA GLY A 187 13.67 11.51 -11.40
C GLY A 187 13.69 10.37 -10.36
N CYS A 188 12.90 10.50 -9.31
CA CYS A 188 12.66 9.45 -8.30
C CYS A 188 11.18 9.05 -8.29
N GLY A 189 10.87 7.87 -7.74
CA GLY A 189 9.49 7.46 -7.50
C GLY A 189 8.73 8.50 -6.66
N PRO A 190 7.58 9.03 -7.12
CA PRO A 190 6.76 9.97 -6.37
C PRO A 190 6.57 9.61 -4.89
N SER A 191 6.20 8.36 -4.59
CA SER A 191 5.99 7.93 -3.20
C SER A 191 7.27 7.88 -2.38
N VAL A 192 8.44 7.66 -2.98
CA VAL A 192 9.74 7.64 -2.26
C VAL A 192 10.06 9.05 -1.75
N ILE A 193 9.79 10.07 -2.58
CA ILE A 193 9.90 11.47 -2.16
C ILE A 193 8.90 11.77 -1.04
N GLN A 194 7.67 11.27 -1.16
CA GLN A 194 6.63 11.49 -0.13
C GLN A 194 6.92 10.76 1.18
N GLN A 195 7.60 9.61 1.17
CA GLN A 195 8.06 8.88 2.36
C GLN A 195 9.30 9.50 3.02
N THR A 196 9.95 10.47 2.38
CA THR A 196 11.12 11.14 2.96
C THR A 196 10.72 12.04 4.13
N ILE A 197 11.41 11.91 5.27
CA ILE A 197 11.18 12.77 6.44
C ILE A 197 11.16 14.25 6.05
N GLY A 198 10.10 14.95 6.47
CA GLY A 198 9.90 16.38 6.19
C GLY A 198 9.15 16.68 4.89
N SER A 199 8.66 15.68 4.17
CA SER A 199 7.81 15.87 2.99
C SER A 199 6.49 16.57 3.34
N ASN A 200 5.89 17.25 2.36
CA ASN A 200 4.57 17.87 2.52
C ASN A 200 3.48 16.81 2.71
N TYR A 201 3.66 15.63 2.13
CA TYR A 201 2.79 14.47 2.26
C TYR A 201 2.75 14.01 3.70
N LEU A 202 3.89 13.83 4.37
CA LEU A 202 3.92 13.44 5.78
C LEU A 202 3.36 14.54 6.68
N ALA A 203 3.59 15.82 6.35
CA ALA A 203 2.96 16.92 7.07
C ALA A 203 1.43 16.89 6.93
N ALA A 204 0.89 16.61 5.75
CA ALA A 204 -0.54 16.44 5.52
C ALA A 204 -1.09 15.18 6.20
N HIS A 205 -0.39 14.05 6.08
CA HIS A 205 -0.71 12.78 6.71
C HIS A 205 -0.85 12.95 8.23
N ASN A 206 0.17 13.52 8.88
CA ASN A 206 0.23 13.62 10.34
C ASN A 206 -0.82 14.54 10.95
N ARG A 207 -1.45 15.43 10.17
CA ARG A 207 -2.57 16.27 10.64
C ARG A 207 -3.82 15.47 11.00
N ARG A 208 -4.01 14.27 10.42
CA ARG A 208 -5.19 13.41 10.65
C ARG A 208 -4.87 11.94 10.93
N GLY A 209 -3.70 11.48 10.49
CA GLY A 209 -3.21 10.11 10.64
C GLY A 209 -2.00 9.98 11.56
N GLY A 210 -1.57 11.05 12.24
CA GLY A 210 -0.41 11.03 13.15
C GLY A 210 -0.61 10.26 14.46
N SER A 211 -1.73 9.54 14.61
CA SER A 211 -2.04 8.64 15.72
C SER A 211 -2.94 7.51 15.22
N ALA A 212 -2.98 6.38 15.93
CA ALA A 212 -3.87 5.26 15.62
C ALA A 212 -5.33 5.72 15.51
N LEU A 213 -5.99 5.32 14.41
CA LEU A 213 -7.39 5.67 14.10
C LEU A 213 -8.37 4.51 14.34
N VAL A 214 -7.82 3.32 14.53
CA VAL A 214 -8.47 2.04 14.85
C VAL A 214 -7.53 1.30 15.83
N PRO A 215 -7.95 0.19 16.46
CA PRO A 215 -7.01 -0.65 17.21
C PRO A 215 -5.80 -1.03 16.34
N THR A 216 -4.59 -0.66 16.75
CA THR A 216 -3.39 -0.81 15.93
C THR A 216 -2.27 -1.47 16.72
N LEU A 217 -1.68 -2.51 16.13
CA LEU A 217 -0.42 -3.10 16.55
C LEU A 217 0.66 -2.66 15.57
N SER A 218 1.75 -2.03 16.04
CA SER A 218 2.91 -1.74 15.23
C SER A 218 4.11 -2.58 15.68
N VAL A 219 4.54 -3.48 14.81
CA VAL A 219 5.73 -4.31 15.00
C VAL A 219 6.83 -3.81 14.08
N TYR A 220 8.01 -3.57 14.65
CA TYR A 220 9.17 -3.06 13.92
C TYR A 220 10.47 -3.74 14.39
N THR A 221 11.59 -3.40 13.76
CA THR A 221 12.91 -3.90 14.14
C THR A 221 13.88 -2.74 14.27
N ILE A 222 14.69 -2.72 15.32
CA ILE A 222 15.68 -1.65 15.53
C ILE A 222 16.87 -1.75 14.55
N THR A 223 16.96 -2.85 13.80
CA THR A 223 17.97 -3.10 12.78
C THR A 223 17.42 -2.95 11.36
N ASP A 224 16.30 -2.23 11.19
CA ASP A 224 15.72 -1.94 9.87
C ASP A 224 16.74 -1.15 9.03
N ASP A 225 16.92 -1.53 7.77
CA ASP A 225 17.90 -0.97 6.84
C ASP A 225 17.28 -0.04 5.78
N VAL A 226 15.96 0.19 5.85
CA VAL A 226 15.20 1.01 4.89
C VAL A 226 14.42 2.10 5.63
N ILE A 227 13.86 1.79 6.79
CA ILE A 227 13.05 2.69 7.60
C ILE A 227 13.88 3.12 8.79
N GLN A 228 14.22 4.41 8.83
CA GLN A 228 15.02 5.02 9.88
C GLN A 228 14.50 6.42 10.24
N PRO A 229 14.57 6.85 11.51
CA PRO A 229 15.17 6.13 12.65
C PRO A 229 14.24 5.07 13.26
N GLU A 230 14.82 3.97 13.77
CA GLU A 230 14.07 2.94 14.53
C GLU A 230 14.61 2.69 15.95
N ILE A 231 15.68 3.37 16.37
CA ILE A 231 16.24 3.21 17.73
C ILE A 231 15.72 4.28 18.69
N ILE A 232 15.87 5.55 18.32
CA ILE A 232 15.41 6.70 19.13
C ILE A 232 14.29 7.39 18.35
N ASN A 233 13.13 7.51 18.97
CA ASN A 233 11.88 7.98 18.33
C ASN A 233 11.57 7.21 17.04
N PRO A 234 11.28 5.90 17.16
CA PRO A 234 11.06 5.03 16.01
C PRO A 234 9.93 5.57 15.13
N THR A 235 10.14 5.70 13.82
CA THR A 235 9.08 6.15 12.90
C THR A 235 7.91 5.15 12.84
N SER A 236 8.18 3.87 13.12
CA SER A 236 7.15 2.84 13.33
C SER A 236 6.28 3.05 14.58
N ALA A 237 6.67 3.92 15.51
CA ALA A 237 5.94 4.15 16.77
C ALA A 237 4.77 5.14 16.57
N LEU A 238 3.64 4.63 16.09
CA LEU A 238 2.41 5.41 15.94
C LEU A 238 1.75 5.71 17.32
N PRO A 239 1.56 6.98 17.71
CA PRO A 239 0.86 7.32 18.95
C PRO A 239 -0.52 6.67 19.06
N GLY A 240 -0.85 6.11 20.22
CA GLY A 240 -2.13 5.42 20.46
C GLY A 240 -2.18 3.97 19.97
N ALA A 241 -1.16 3.48 19.27
CA ALA A 241 -1.01 2.06 18.96
C ALA A 241 -0.34 1.28 20.10
N THR A 242 -0.53 -0.03 20.13
CA THR A 242 0.38 -0.93 20.82
C THR A 242 1.63 -1.07 19.95
N VAL A 243 2.79 -0.70 20.48
CA VAL A 243 4.06 -0.69 19.74
C VAL A 243 5.04 -1.64 20.41
N ALA A 244 5.73 -2.46 19.60
CA ALA A 244 6.77 -3.37 20.09
C ALA A 244 7.83 -3.63 19.01
N SER A 245 9.10 -3.61 19.39
CA SER A 245 10.17 -4.10 18.50
C SER A 245 10.35 -5.60 18.63
N ALA A 246 10.81 -6.26 17.56
CA ALA A 246 11.16 -7.68 17.61
C ALA A 246 12.25 -7.96 18.68
N GLN A 247 13.14 -7.00 18.93
CA GLN A 247 14.20 -7.11 19.92
C GLN A 247 13.67 -6.99 21.36
N GLU A 248 12.69 -6.13 21.60
CA GLU A 248 12.04 -5.98 22.90
C GLU A 248 11.24 -7.24 23.28
N LEU A 249 10.57 -7.86 22.31
CA LEU A 249 9.74 -9.04 22.54
C LEU A 249 10.55 -10.33 22.73
N CYS A 250 11.71 -10.45 22.07
CA CYS A 250 12.45 -11.70 22.01
C CYS A 250 13.88 -11.63 22.54
N SER A 251 14.73 -10.79 21.96
CA SER A 251 16.14 -10.65 22.35
C SER A 251 16.77 -9.44 21.66
N LEU A 252 17.58 -8.68 22.41
CA LEU A 252 18.39 -7.59 21.85
C LEU A 252 19.41 -8.05 20.80
N LEU A 253 19.75 -9.35 20.76
CA LEU A 253 20.65 -9.94 19.76
C LEU A 253 19.92 -10.40 18.49
N ARG A 254 18.59 -10.28 18.44
CA ARG A 254 17.81 -10.64 17.25
C ARG A 254 18.11 -9.65 16.13
N ILE A 255 18.55 -10.16 14.99
CA ILE A 255 18.80 -9.38 13.78
C ILE A 255 17.71 -9.69 12.77
N GLU A 256 16.93 -8.66 12.44
CA GLU A 256 15.94 -8.66 11.37
C GLU A 256 16.03 -7.34 10.62
N ASP A 257 16.04 -7.41 9.31
CA ASP A 257 15.97 -6.26 8.42
C ASP A 257 14.53 -5.98 7.97
N HIS A 258 14.37 -4.93 7.15
CA HIS A 258 13.08 -4.44 6.69
C HIS A 258 12.19 -5.52 6.04
N PHE A 259 12.82 -6.46 5.32
CA PHE A 259 12.13 -7.48 4.53
C PHE A 259 11.88 -8.75 5.33
N THR A 260 12.84 -9.17 6.14
CA THR A 260 12.69 -10.35 7.00
C THR A 260 11.61 -10.18 8.06
N LEU A 261 11.32 -8.93 8.47
CA LEU A 261 10.22 -8.67 9.41
C LEU A 261 8.84 -9.08 8.85
N THR A 262 8.63 -9.01 7.52
CA THR A 262 7.37 -9.46 6.87
C THR A 262 7.10 -10.95 7.02
N VAL A 263 8.14 -11.73 7.29
CA VAL A 263 8.04 -13.18 7.50
C VAL A 263 8.45 -13.58 8.91
N SER A 264 8.69 -12.62 9.80
CA SER A 264 9.13 -12.85 11.16
C SER A 264 8.06 -13.60 11.96
N PRO A 265 8.42 -14.67 12.70
CA PRO A 265 7.47 -15.33 13.59
C PRO A 265 6.94 -14.36 14.66
N VAL A 266 7.75 -13.38 15.08
CA VAL A 266 7.35 -12.39 16.09
C VAL A 266 6.18 -11.54 15.59
N ALA A 267 6.33 -10.98 14.38
CA ALA A 267 5.29 -10.16 13.76
C ALA A 267 4.05 -11.00 13.46
N PHE A 268 4.24 -12.18 12.84
CA PHE A 268 3.14 -13.07 12.47
C PHE A 268 2.29 -13.48 13.67
N HIS A 269 2.89 -14.06 14.72
CA HIS A 269 2.12 -14.57 15.85
C HIS A 269 1.44 -13.47 16.63
N PHE A 270 2.10 -12.32 16.83
CA PHE A 270 1.48 -11.25 17.60
C PHE A 270 0.30 -10.60 16.84
N ILE A 271 0.42 -10.46 15.51
CA ILE A 271 -0.70 -10.04 14.68
C ILE A 271 -1.80 -11.11 14.66
N ALA A 272 -1.46 -12.39 14.53
CA ALA A 272 -2.44 -13.47 14.51
C ALA A 272 -3.22 -13.58 15.84
N ASP A 273 -2.55 -13.42 16.99
CA ASP A 273 -3.19 -13.27 18.30
C ASP A 273 -4.13 -12.06 18.33
N THR A 274 -3.68 -10.92 17.82
CA THR A 274 -4.49 -9.70 17.78
C THR A 274 -5.78 -9.92 16.98
N ILE A 275 -5.69 -10.61 15.84
CA ILE A 275 -6.86 -10.97 15.02
C ILE A 275 -7.82 -11.88 15.80
N GLN A 276 -7.31 -12.92 16.47
CA GLN A 276 -8.11 -13.85 17.28
C GLN A 276 -8.81 -13.17 18.47
N HIS A 277 -8.30 -12.02 18.91
CA HIS A 277 -8.86 -11.23 20.01
C HIS A 277 -9.57 -9.96 19.52
N GLY A 278 -10.31 -10.08 18.41
CA GLY A 278 -11.19 -9.02 17.91
C GLY A 278 -10.46 -7.78 17.37
N GLY A 279 -9.18 -7.92 17.02
CA GLY A 279 -8.33 -6.85 16.52
C GLY A 279 -7.68 -5.98 17.60
N VAL A 280 -7.83 -6.33 18.89
CA VAL A 280 -7.30 -5.53 20.01
C VAL A 280 -5.95 -6.07 20.46
N PRO A 281 -4.85 -5.34 20.24
CA PRO A 281 -3.52 -5.82 20.60
C PRO A 281 -3.24 -5.70 22.08
N ASP A 282 -2.62 -6.73 22.66
CA ASP A 282 -2.25 -6.77 24.07
C ASP A 282 -0.88 -7.43 24.24
N ARG A 283 0.08 -6.64 24.72
CA ARG A 283 1.46 -7.11 24.93
C ARG A 283 1.56 -8.21 25.99
N SER A 284 0.61 -8.28 26.93
CA SER A 284 0.64 -9.31 27.98
C SER A 284 0.33 -10.71 27.45
N ARG A 285 -0.29 -10.82 26.27
CA ARG A 285 -0.54 -12.10 25.58
C ARG A 285 0.64 -12.60 24.76
N PHE A 286 1.69 -11.79 24.59
CA PHE A 286 2.86 -12.22 23.83
C PHE A 286 3.60 -13.36 24.55
N GLU A 287 3.80 -14.47 23.85
CA GLU A 287 4.50 -15.63 24.38
C GLU A 287 5.92 -15.74 23.82
N SER A 288 6.90 -16.06 24.67
CA SER A 288 8.31 -16.20 24.26
C SER A 288 8.55 -17.29 23.19
N ARG A 289 7.65 -18.28 23.08
CA ARG A 289 7.70 -19.29 22.01
C ARG A 289 7.52 -18.68 20.61
N TRP A 290 6.77 -17.58 20.49
CA TRP A 290 6.53 -16.88 19.22
C TRP A 290 7.79 -16.25 18.60
N CYS A 291 8.91 -16.29 19.31
CA CYS A 291 10.21 -15.90 18.77
C CYS A 291 10.77 -16.86 17.71
N SER A 292 10.15 -18.04 17.50
CA SER A 292 10.60 -19.04 16.52
C SER A 292 9.46 -19.96 16.02
N TYR A 293 9.36 -20.13 14.69
CA TYR A 293 8.44 -21.09 14.06
C TYR A 293 8.69 -22.56 14.43
N LEU A 294 9.90 -22.90 14.89
CA LEU A 294 10.23 -24.26 15.30
C LEU A 294 9.34 -24.76 16.46
N THR A 295 8.80 -23.84 17.25
CA THR A 295 7.97 -24.18 18.41
C THR A 295 6.55 -24.60 18.05
N ASP A 296 6.10 -24.33 16.82
CA ASP A 296 4.74 -24.61 16.34
C ASP A 296 4.69 -25.73 15.28
N GLY A 297 5.75 -26.54 15.17
CA GLY A 297 5.80 -27.67 14.23
C GLY A 297 5.93 -27.28 12.75
N ILE A 298 6.16 -26.00 12.46
CA ILE A 298 6.54 -25.52 11.12
C ILE A 298 8.03 -25.82 10.94
N GLU A 299 8.31 -27.07 10.59
CA GLU A 299 9.66 -27.54 10.29
C GLU A 299 10.10 -26.96 8.94
N ASN A 300 11.16 -26.16 8.98
CA ASN A 300 11.84 -25.56 7.84
C ASN A 300 11.10 -24.41 7.10
N PRO A 301 11.13 -23.16 7.61
CA PRO A 301 10.52 -21.99 6.96
C PRO A 301 11.33 -21.47 5.76
N ASP A 302 11.97 -22.35 4.99
CA ASP A 302 12.81 -21.97 3.85
C ASP A 302 12.02 -21.20 2.79
N LEU A 303 10.72 -21.51 2.62
CA LEU A 303 9.82 -20.73 1.77
C LEU A 303 9.78 -19.26 2.22
N PHE A 304 9.59 -19.01 3.51
CA PHE A 304 9.52 -17.67 4.08
C PHE A 304 10.84 -16.90 3.93
N LYS A 305 11.97 -17.57 4.13
CA LYS A 305 13.29 -16.97 3.89
C LYS A 305 13.47 -16.58 2.42
N GLN A 306 13.02 -17.44 1.50
CA GLN A 306 13.06 -17.14 0.06
C GLN A 306 12.16 -15.94 -0.28
N THR A 307 10.96 -15.84 0.32
CA THR A 307 10.07 -14.69 0.16
C THR A 307 10.78 -13.39 0.55
N ALA A 308 11.37 -13.31 1.76
CA ALA A 308 12.09 -12.12 2.20
C ALA A 308 13.32 -11.81 1.33
N GLY A 309 14.06 -12.83 0.91
CA GLY A 309 15.19 -12.68 0.00
C GLY A 309 14.79 -12.12 -1.37
N LEU A 310 13.68 -12.62 -1.93
CA LEU A 310 13.11 -12.14 -3.17
C LEU A 310 12.67 -10.68 -3.06
N GLN A 311 11.91 -10.32 -2.01
CA GLN A 311 11.51 -8.93 -1.77
C GLN A 311 12.72 -7.98 -1.72
N ARG A 312 13.78 -8.36 -0.98
CA ARG A 312 15.01 -7.56 -0.90
C ARG A 312 15.68 -7.39 -2.26
N GLN A 313 15.74 -8.46 -3.06
CA GLN A 313 16.34 -8.41 -4.39
C GLN A 313 15.53 -7.50 -5.32
N ILE A 314 14.21 -7.65 -5.31
CA ILE A 314 13.28 -6.82 -6.07
C ILE A 314 13.41 -5.34 -5.72
N PHE A 315 13.54 -5.00 -4.44
CA PHE A 315 13.75 -3.62 -4.00
C PHE A 315 15.02 -3.03 -4.62
N LYS A 316 16.13 -3.77 -4.54
CA LYS A 316 17.42 -3.36 -5.13
C LYS A 316 17.33 -3.19 -6.65
N ASP A 317 16.70 -4.14 -7.33
CA ASP A 317 16.57 -4.12 -8.79
C ASP A 317 15.64 -3.01 -9.26
N THR A 318 14.53 -2.77 -8.56
CA THR A 318 13.56 -1.72 -8.90
C THR A 318 14.20 -0.33 -8.79
N ILE A 319 14.92 -0.08 -7.71
CA ILE A 319 15.62 1.20 -7.48
C ILE A 319 16.72 1.45 -8.51
N THR A 320 17.38 0.38 -8.99
CA THR A 320 18.59 0.51 -9.82
C THR A 320 18.31 0.40 -11.33
N LEU A 321 17.35 -0.43 -11.74
CA LEU A 321 17.29 -0.97 -13.11
C LEU A 321 15.97 -0.72 -13.86
N LEU A 322 14.86 -0.40 -13.18
CA LEU A 322 13.57 -0.32 -13.86
C LEU A 322 13.40 1.02 -14.58
N SER A 323 13.53 1.05 -15.90
CA SER A 323 13.27 2.24 -16.72
C SER A 323 11.79 2.64 -16.78
N ASN A 324 10.86 1.71 -16.52
CA ASN A 324 9.41 1.89 -16.71
C ASN A 324 8.62 2.25 -15.43
N VAL A 325 9.30 2.67 -14.36
CA VAL A 325 8.59 3.15 -13.16
C VAL A 325 8.33 4.67 -13.23
N PRO A 326 7.21 5.14 -12.64
CA PRO A 326 6.92 6.58 -12.54
C PRO A 326 8.07 7.34 -11.88
N ARG A 327 8.43 8.49 -12.46
CA ARG A 327 9.50 9.35 -11.96
C ARG A 327 9.08 10.81 -11.96
N THR A 328 9.50 11.54 -10.94
CA THR A 328 9.33 12.99 -10.81
C THR A 328 10.56 13.61 -10.17
N ASN A 329 10.79 14.91 -10.40
CA ASN A 329 11.87 15.68 -9.77
C ASN A 329 11.42 16.44 -8.52
N SER A 330 10.11 16.46 -8.25
CA SER A 330 9.52 17.13 -7.10
C SER A 330 8.44 16.28 -6.48
N GLU A 331 8.21 16.49 -5.20
CA GLU A 331 7.08 15.89 -4.49
C GLU A 331 5.76 16.23 -5.21
N PRO A 332 4.84 15.25 -5.38
CA PRO A 332 3.50 15.52 -5.86
C PRO A 332 2.77 16.56 -5.01
N VAL A 333 1.87 17.32 -5.64
CA VAL A 333 1.04 18.31 -4.94
C VAL A 333 0.05 17.59 -4.03
N ILE A 334 -0.14 18.14 -2.82
CA ILE A 334 -1.15 17.64 -1.89
C ILE A 334 -2.55 17.85 -2.45
N LYS A 335 -3.34 16.78 -2.51
CA LYS A 335 -4.71 16.81 -3.02
C LYS A 335 -5.57 17.75 -2.18
N PRO A 336 -6.58 18.43 -2.78
CA PRO A 336 -7.36 19.45 -2.08
C PRO A 336 -8.02 19.00 -0.78
N TYR A 337 -8.38 17.71 -0.65
CA TYR A 337 -8.98 17.18 0.58
C TYR A 337 -8.00 17.06 1.77
N ALA A 338 -6.70 17.16 1.50
CA ALA A 338 -5.61 16.99 2.47
C ALA A 338 -4.71 18.25 2.64
N ALA A 339 -4.95 19.29 1.83
CA ALA A 339 -4.20 20.54 1.87
C ALA A 339 -4.44 21.34 3.17
#